data_AF-A0A930RRX0-F1
#
_entry.id   AF-A0A930RRX0-F1
#
_cell.length_a   1.000
_cell.length_b   1.000
_cell.length_c   1.000
_cell.angle_alpha   90.00
_cell.angle_beta   90.00
_cell.angle_gamma   90.00
#
_symmetry.space_group_name_H-M   'P 1'
#
loop_
_entity.id
_entity.type
_entity.pdbx_description
1 polymer ?
#
loop_
_entity_poly.entity_id
_entity_poly.type
_entity_poly.pdbx_seq_one_letter_code
_entity_poly.pdbx_strand_id
1 'polypeptide(L)'
;FATHLGLEVLVETHNLTELEVVHRIGAQIIGVNNRNLVTFETDLHTSLELATSFEQEPVYISESAIFTAEDARMLAPYFNGILVGTALMKADNVAEKVKELQIDKG
;
A
#
# COMPACT_ATOMS: atom_id res chain seq x y z
N PHE A 1 22.98 1.86 -0.47
CA PHE A 1 23.38 0.49 -0.10
C PHE A 1 22.55 -0.56 -0.84
N ALA A 2 21.24 -0.71 -0.57
CA ALA A 2 20.38 -1.70 -1.23
C ALA A 2 20.41 -1.63 -2.77
N THR A 3 20.27 -0.42 -3.33
CA THR A 3 20.32 -0.18 -4.79
C THR A 3 21.67 -0.55 -5.42
N HIS A 4 22.78 -0.41 -4.68
CA HIS A 4 24.11 -0.82 -5.16
C HIS A 4 24.26 -2.34 -5.22
N LEU A 5 23.39 -3.08 -4.51
CA LEU A 5 23.30 -4.54 -4.55
C LEU A 5 22.26 -5.03 -5.56
N GLY A 6 21.61 -4.14 -6.32
CA GLY A 6 20.55 -4.48 -7.26
C GLY A 6 19.20 -4.80 -6.63
N LEU A 7 18.97 -4.40 -5.37
CA LEU A 7 17.69 -4.54 -4.69
C LEU A 7 16.80 -3.31 -4.94
N GLU A 8 15.51 -3.55 -5.12
CA GLU A 8 14.48 -2.52 -5.07
C GLU A 8 14.17 -2.12 -3.62
N VAL A 9 13.67 -0.89 -3.43
CA VAL A 9 13.35 -0.34 -2.12
C VAL A 9 11.91 0.14 -2.12
N LEU A 10 11.07 -0.53 -1.31
CA LEU A 10 9.77 -0.05 -0.90
C LEU A 10 9.96 0.85 0.33
N VAL A 11 9.69 2.14 0.20
CA VAL A 11 9.79 3.10 1.31
C VAL A 11 8.41 3.33 1.90
N GLU A 12 8.26 2.96 3.18
CA GLU A 12 6.98 3.02 3.89
C GLU A 12 6.75 4.40 4.53
N THR A 13 5.50 4.88 4.49
CA THR A 13 5.03 6.14 5.07
C THR A 13 3.65 5.96 5.74
N HIS A 14 3.38 6.75 6.77
CA HIS A 14 2.15 6.67 7.56
C HIS A 14 1.36 7.98 7.60
N ASN A 15 1.95 9.09 7.14
CA ASN A 15 1.33 10.42 7.21
C ASN A 15 1.90 11.35 6.14
N LEU A 16 1.30 12.53 5.99
CA LEU A 16 1.67 13.49 4.97
C LEU A 16 3.11 13.98 5.12
N THR A 17 3.56 14.23 6.36
CA THR A 17 4.93 14.70 6.62
C THR A 17 5.98 13.68 6.21
N GLU A 18 5.75 12.40 6.46
CA GLU A 18 6.60 11.32 5.99
C GLU A 18 6.54 11.20 4.46
N LEU A 19 5.35 11.26 3.86
CA LEU A 19 5.19 11.20 2.40
C LEU A 19 5.98 12.30 1.69
N GLU A 20 5.94 13.53 2.19
CA GLU A 20 6.75 14.63 1.65
C GLU A 20 8.27 14.35 1.73
N VAL A 21 8.74 13.71 2.80
CA VAL A 21 10.15 13.28 2.91
C VAL A 21 10.45 12.25 1.84
N VAL A 22 9.56 11.26 1.66
CA VAL A 22 9.70 10.16 0.70
C VAL A 22 9.76 10.69 -0.74
N HIS A 23 8.95 11.69 -1.10
CA HIS A 23 9.05 12.39 -2.38
C HIS A 23 10.37 13.13 -2.54
N ARG A 24 10.80 13.89 -1.52
CA ARG A 24 12.07 14.65 -1.57
C ARG A 24 13.31 13.77 -1.75
N ILE A 25 13.29 12.54 -1.25
CA ILE A 25 14.40 11.58 -1.43
C ILE A 25 14.33 10.82 -2.77
N GLY A 26 13.29 11.05 -3.58
CA GLY A 26 13.13 10.43 -4.89
C GLY A 26 12.81 8.94 -4.84
N ALA A 27 12.07 8.48 -3.82
CA ALA A 27 11.68 7.08 -3.70
C ALA A 27 10.80 6.65 -4.88
N GLN A 28 11.12 5.48 -5.45
CA GLN A 28 10.45 4.97 -6.66
C GLN A 28 9.27 4.05 -6.35
N ILE A 29 9.30 3.36 -5.21
CA ILE A 29 8.21 2.52 -4.73
C ILE A 29 7.88 2.98 -3.31
N ILE A 30 6.64 3.42 -3.11
CA ILE A 30 6.18 4.05 -1.88
C ILE A 30 5.03 3.22 -1.29
N GLY A 31 5.19 2.78 -0.06
CA GLY A 31 4.20 2.04 0.71
C GLY A 31 3.44 2.96 1.65
N VAL A 32 2.12 3.02 1.55
CA VAL A 32 1.28 3.71 2.55
C VAL A 32 0.74 2.67 3.51
N ASN A 33 1.21 2.70 4.77
CA ASN A 33 0.77 1.74 5.77
C ASN A 33 -0.41 2.28 6.59
N ASN A 34 -1.55 1.62 6.44
CA ASN A 34 -2.78 1.93 7.15
C ASN A 34 -2.75 1.52 8.63
N ARG A 35 -1.65 0.92 9.13
CA ARG A 35 -1.50 0.54 10.54
C ARG A 35 -0.69 1.58 11.30
N ASN A 36 -1.29 2.12 12.36
CA ASN A 36 -0.52 2.84 13.35
C ASN A 36 0.32 1.85 14.18
N LEU A 37 1.64 1.95 14.11
CA LEU A 37 2.56 1.03 14.80
C LEU A 37 2.64 1.24 16.32
N VAL A 38 2.09 2.35 16.84
CA VAL A 38 2.01 2.65 18.29
C VAL A 38 0.73 2.07 18.90
N THR A 39 -0.42 2.25 18.23
CA THR A 39 -1.73 1.80 18.75
C THR A 39 -2.19 0.46 18.19
N PHE A 40 -1.56 -0.02 17.12
CA PHE A 40 -1.97 -1.18 16.30
C PHE A 40 -3.34 -1.05 15.64
N GLU A 41 -3.94 0.13 15.69
CA GLU A 41 -5.18 0.43 14.97
C GLU A 41 -4.90 0.50 13.47
N THR A 42 -5.87 0.09 12.69
CA THR A 42 -5.77 0.10 11.23
C THR A 42 -6.91 0.91 10.63
N ASP A 43 -6.58 1.84 9.74
CA ASP A 43 -7.55 2.72 9.09
C ASP A 43 -7.21 2.92 7.61
N LEU A 44 -8.08 2.38 6.73
CA LEU A 44 -7.95 2.51 5.28
C LEU A 44 -8.08 3.96 4.80
N HIS A 45 -8.69 4.85 5.60
CA HIS A 45 -8.81 6.27 5.28
C HIS A 45 -7.45 6.96 5.18
N THR A 46 -6.41 6.48 5.88
CA THR A 46 -5.05 7.00 5.76
C THR A 46 -4.57 6.94 4.31
N SER A 47 -4.77 5.80 3.63
CA SER A 47 -4.45 5.65 2.21
C SER A 47 -5.20 6.63 1.32
N LEU A 48 -6.49 6.85 1.58
CA LEU A 48 -7.33 7.75 0.78
C LEU A 48 -6.95 9.22 0.96
N GLU A 49 -6.61 9.62 2.18
CA GLU A 49 -6.16 10.99 2.47
C GLU A 49 -4.83 11.29 1.79
N LEU A 50 -3.85 10.38 1.91
CA LEU A 50 -2.52 10.57 1.34
C LEU A 50 -2.51 10.48 -0.19
N ALA A 51 -3.43 9.74 -0.80
CA ALA A 51 -3.58 9.65 -2.25
C ALA A 51 -3.78 11.02 -2.93
N THR A 52 -4.30 12.01 -2.21
CA THR A 52 -4.47 13.38 -2.72
C THR A 52 -3.15 14.10 -3.01
N SER A 53 -2.05 13.59 -2.44
CA SER A 53 -0.70 14.16 -2.55
C SER A 53 0.24 13.31 -3.41
N PHE A 54 -0.28 12.34 -4.16
CA PHE A 54 0.54 11.46 -5.00
C PHE A 54 1.08 12.19 -6.24
N GLU A 55 2.38 12.00 -6.47
CA GLU A 55 3.07 12.37 -7.70
C GLU A 55 2.89 11.30 -8.79
N GLN A 56 3.11 11.66 -10.05
CA GLN A 56 2.85 10.76 -11.20
C GLN A 56 3.90 9.65 -11.39
N GLU A 57 5.12 9.86 -10.91
CA GLU A 57 6.27 8.99 -11.21
C GLU A 57 6.38 7.76 -10.29
N PRO A 58 6.19 7.86 -8.96
CA PRO A 58 6.36 6.71 -8.07
C PRO A 58 5.25 5.65 -8.23
N VAL A 59 5.59 4.41 -7.90
CA VAL A 59 4.63 3.31 -7.71
C VAL A 59 4.13 3.36 -6.27
N TYR A 60 2.83 3.54 -6.08
CA TYR A 60 2.20 3.53 -4.76
C TYR A 60 1.56 2.19 -4.44
N ILE A 61 1.87 1.68 -3.26
CA ILE A 61 1.34 0.44 -2.69
C ILE A 61 0.58 0.76 -1.41
N SER A 62 -0.67 0.31 -1.28
CA SER A 62 -1.40 0.42 -0.02
C SER A 62 -1.20 -0.84 0.82
N GLU A 63 -0.91 -0.67 2.10
CA GLU A 63 -0.56 -1.75 3.02
C GLU A 63 -1.46 -1.76 4.26
N SER A 64 -1.69 -2.95 4.82
CA SER A 64 -2.59 -3.15 5.98
C SER A 64 -4.05 -2.76 5.70
N ALA A 65 -4.96 -3.19 6.59
CA ALA A 65 -6.41 -2.89 6.53
C ALA A 65 -7.19 -3.44 5.31
N ILE A 66 -6.57 -4.22 4.43
CA ILE A 66 -7.20 -4.76 3.22
C ILE A 66 -7.59 -6.23 3.45
N PHE A 67 -8.89 -6.51 3.51
CA PHE A 67 -9.42 -7.85 3.83
C PHE A 67 -10.41 -8.38 2.80
N THR A 68 -11.05 -7.48 2.06
CA THR A 68 -12.16 -7.78 1.15
C THR A 68 -11.94 -7.18 -0.24
N ALA A 69 -12.67 -7.69 -1.23
CA ALA A 69 -12.72 -7.09 -2.56
C ALA A 69 -13.20 -5.63 -2.56
N GLU A 70 -13.99 -5.22 -1.57
CA GLU A 70 -14.46 -3.83 -1.45
C GLU A 70 -13.30 -2.90 -1.08
N ASP A 71 -12.48 -3.30 -0.10
CA ASP A 71 -11.28 -2.56 0.30
C ASP A 71 -10.34 -2.37 -0.90
N ALA A 72 -10.11 -3.45 -1.66
CA ALA A 72 -9.26 -3.41 -2.85
C ALA A 72 -9.85 -2.51 -3.95
N ARG A 73 -11.17 -2.56 -4.19
CA ARG A 73 -11.86 -1.68 -5.17
C ARG A 73 -11.79 -0.21 -4.78
N MET A 74 -11.86 0.10 -3.49
CA MET A 74 -11.76 1.46 -2.97
C MET A 74 -10.39 2.10 -3.25
N LEU A 75 -9.32 1.30 -3.15
CA LEU A 75 -7.94 1.75 -3.38
C LEU A 75 -7.51 1.75 -4.85
N ALA A 76 -8.13 0.91 -5.69
CA ALA A 76 -7.73 0.71 -7.08
C ALA A 76 -7.62 2.00 -7.93
N PRO A 77 -8.43 3.05 -7.75
CA PRO A 77 -8.28 4.30 -8.51
C PRO A 77 -7.00 5.08 -8.19
N TYR A 78 -6.41 4.87 -7.00
CA TYR A 78 -5.35 5.73 -6.46
C TYR A 78 -3.99 5.02 -6.35
N PHE A 79 -4.00 3.72 -6.08
CA PHE A 79 -2.79 2.94 -5.82
C PHE A 79 -2.46 2.01 -6.98
N ASN A 80 -1.18 1.82 -7.28
CA ASN A 80 -0.72 0.88 -8.30
C ASN A 80 -0.84 -0.58 -7.85
N GLY A 81 -0.79 -0.84 -6.54
CA GLY A 81 -0.93 -2.18 -5.98
C GLY A 81 -1.32 -2.19 -4.50
N ILE A 82 -1.49 -3.40 -3.98
CA ILE A 82 -1.79 -3.66 -2.56
C ILE A 82 -0.81 -4.69 -2.00
N LEU A 83 -0.43 -4.54 -0.73
CA LEU A 83 0.38 -5.51 0.01
C LEU A 83 -0.50 -6.15 1.10
N VAL A 84 -0.82 -7.43 0.92
CA VAL A 84 -1.75 -8.16 1.79
C VAL A 84 -1.11 -9.41 2.36
N GLY A 85 -1.00 -9.48 3.68
CA GLY A 85 -0.52 -10.66 4.41
C GLY A 85 -1.63 -11.36 5.18
N THR A 86 -2.14 -10.72 6.25
CA THR A 86 -3.07 -11.34 7.21
C THR A 86 -4.32 -11.95 6.57
N ALA A 87 -4.94 -11.27 5.60
CA ALA A 87 -6.15 -11.78 4.94
C ALA A 87 -5.86 -13.06 4.15
N LEU A 88 -4.69 -13.17 3.51
CA LEU A 88 -4.24 -14.37 2.81
C LEU A 88 -3.90 -15.49 3.80
N MET A 89 -3.16 -15.19 4.86
CA MET A 89 -2.75 -16.19 5.86
C MET A 89 -3.91 -16.80 6.64
N LYS A 90 -5.02 -16.06 6.78
CA LYS A 90 -6.25 -16.52 7.47
C LYS A 90 -7.28 -17.14 6.53
N ALA A 91 -7.04 -17.15 5.22
CA ALA A 91 -7.99 -17.70 4.26
C ALA A 91 -7.97 -19.24 4.27
N ASP A 92 -9.14 -19.86 4.27
CA ASP A 92 -9.26 -21.32 4.06
C ASP A 92 -8.71 -21.73 2.69
N ASN A 93 -8.85 -20.84 1.69
CA ASN A 93 -8.33 -21.02 0.35
C ASN A 93 -7.62 -19.75 -0.12
N VAL A 94 -6.28 -19.77 -0.10
CA VAL A 94 -5.44 -18.64 -0.51
C VAL A 94 -5.68 -18.27 -1.97
N ALA A 95 -5.86 -19.24 -2.87
CA ALA A 95 -6.04 -18.97 -4.29
C ALA A 95 -7.35 -18.23 -4.58
N GLU A 96 -8.43 -18.58 -3.88
CA GLU A 96 -9.70 -17.86 -3.98
C GLU A 96 -9.59 -16.45 -3.39
N LYS A 97 -8.92 -16.29 -2.23
CA LYS A 97 -8.73 -14.98 -1.63
C LYS A 97 -7.87 -14.05 -2.51
N VAL A 98 -6.83 -14.55 -3.16
CA VAL A 98 -6.05 -13.76 -4.13
C VAL A 98 -6.94 -13.28 -5.28
N LYS A 99 -7.79 -14.16 -5.84
CA LYS A 99 -8.72 -13.78 -6.91
C LYS A 99 -9.76 -12.75 -6.46
N GLU A 100 -10.25 -12.88 -5.23
CA GLU A 100 -11.19 -11.92 -4.63
C GLU A 100 -10.57 -10.51 -4.52
N LEU A 101 -9.30 -10.42 -4.13
CA LEU A 101 -8.60 -9.15 -3.92
C LEU A 101 -8.02 -8.54 -5.20
N GLN A 102 -7.93 -9.31 -6.29
CA GLN A 102 -7.41 -8.84 -7.56
C GLN A 102 -8.43 -7.97 -8.28
N ILE A 103 -8.08 -6.70 -8.52
CA ILE A 103 -8.91 -5.76 -9.28
C ILE A 103 -8.34 -5.61 -10.68
N ASP A 104 -9.17 -5.92 -11.68
CA ASP A 104 -8.87 -5.62 -13.06
C ASP A 104 -9.05 -4.11 -13.31
N LYS A 105 -8.02 -3.47 -13.87
CA LYS A 105 -8.03 -2.04 -14.18
C LYS A 105 -8.26 -1.74 -15.66
N GLY A 106 -8.49 -2.78 -16.48
CA GLY A 106 -8.66 -2.68 -17.93
C GLY A 106 -7.35 -2.84 -18.69
#